data_AF-A0A850EU10-F1
#
_entry.id   AF-A0A850EU10-F1
#
_cell.length_a   1.000
_cell.length_b   1.000
_cell.length_c   1.000
_cell.angle_alpha   90.00
_cell.angle_beta   90.00
_cell.angle_gamma   90.00
#
_symmetry.space_group_name_H-M   'P 1'
#
loop_
_entity.id
_entity.type
_entity.pdbx_description
1 polymer ?
#
loop_
_entity_poly.entity_id
_entity_poly.type
_entity_poly.pdbx_seq_one_letter_code
_entity_poly.pdbx_strand_id
1 'polypeptide(L)'
;MALGQFLSKLKKDKAIVAAIAYGSYVSGILWKKSDIDLILVVNDEKIAFDFRSFIEHGIIINALVFSRMSFKKKLQSLVQGDDFHSLIHQSRLLYTTDPSIETYFADIQELGDNDIALQLAIYGMNTIAGYYKTLKTIMVLKDFSYGYYKMSDLIDNIAHLVVIMNGKVPLQKVVPQAMALEPELMDAPANILSS
;
A
#
# COMPACT_ATOMS: atom_id res chain seq x y z
N MET A 1 1.51 6.83 25.68
CA MET A 1 1.04 7.22 24.33
C MET A 1 -0.31 6.56 24.06
N ALA A 2 -1.23 7.21 23.33
CA ALA A 2 -2.59 6.74 23.10
C ALA A 2 -2.65 5.30 22.55
N LEU A 3 -1.80 4.95 21.57
CA LEU A 3 -1.71 3.60 21.03
C LEU A 3 -1.37 2.54 22.10
N GLY A 4 -0.41 2.81 22.98
CA GLY A 4 0.01 1.85 24.01
C GLY A 4 -1.12 1.50 24.99
N GLN A 5 -1.93 2.50 25.36
CA GLN A 5 -3.09 2.27 26.21
C GLN A 5 -4.22 1.56 25.45
N PHE A 6 -4.45 1.92 24.19
CA PHE A 6 -5.41 1.23 23.33
C PHE A 6 -5.04 -0.26 23.17
N LEU A 7 -3.78 -0.57 22.83
CA LEU A 7 -3.26 -1.94 22.77
C LEU A 7 -3.43 -2.71 24.09
N SER A 8 -3.26 -2.04 25.23
CA SER A 8 -3.46 -2.66 26.55
C SER A 8 -4.92 -3.02 26.80
N LYS A 9 -5.88 -2.27 26.22
CA LYS A 9 -7.30 -2.63 26.23
C LYS A 9 -7.57 -3.79 25.28
N LEU A 10 -7.05 -3.73 24.05
CA LEU A 10 -7.23 -4.80 23.04
C LEU A 10 -6.70 -6.16 23.52
N LYS A 11 -5.53 -6.20 24.16
CA LYS A 11 -4.93 -7.44 24.69
C LYS A 11 -5.75 -8.11 25.80
N LYS A 12 -6.69 -7.39 26.43
CA LYS A 12 -7.60 -7.97 27.44
C LYS A 12 -8.83 -8.60 26.80
N ASP A 13 -9.14 -8.21 25.57
CA ASP A 13 -10.25 -8.77 24.82
C ASP A 13 -9.82 -10.07 24.11
N LYS A 14 -10.36 -11.19 24.57
CA LYS A 14 -10.06 -12.51 24.02
C LYS A 14 -10.58 -12.70 22.61
N ALA A 15 -11.49 -11.85 22.14
CA ALA A 15 -11.97 -11.86 20.77
C ALA A 15 -10.89 -11.36 19.79
N ILE A 16 -9.91 -10.57 20.24
CA ILE A 16 -8.91 -9.96 19.37
C ILE A 16 -7.64 -10.80 19.32
N VAL A 17 -7.35 -11.31 18.13
CA VAL A 17 -6.26 -12.26 17.85
C VAL A 17 -5.00 -11.55 17.38
N ALA A 18 -5.12 -10.41 16.69
CA ALA A 18 -3.98 -9.61 16.28
C ALA A 18 -4.32 -8.13 16.14
N ALA A 19 -3.32 -7.29 16.33
CA ALA A 19 -3.34 -5.89 15.93
C ALA A 19 -2.10 -5.56 15.10
N ILE A 20 -2.34 -4.94 13.96
CA ILE A 20 -1.32 -4.56 12.98
C ILE A 20 -1.49 -3.05 12.73
N ALA A 21 -0.43 -2.27 12.87
CA ALA A 21 -0.46 -0.86 12.47
C ALA A 21 -0.05 -0.72 11.00
N TYR A 22 -0.60 0.28 10.31
CA TYR A 22 -0.15 0.67 8.98
C TYR A 22 -0.20 2.20 8.81
N GLY A 23 0.17 2.67 7.63
CA GLY A 23 0.06 4.08 7.26
C GLY A 23 1.09 5.01 7.91
N SER A 24 0.67 6.23 8.22
CA SER A 24 1.56 7.32 8.64
C SER A 24 2.33 7.01 9.95
N TYR A 25 1.70 6.25 10.85
CA TYR A 25 2.31 5.84 12.11
C TYR A 25 3.50 4.90 11.92
N VAL A 26 3.43 3.96 10.97
CA VAL A 26 4.51 2.99 10.72
C VAL A 26 5.62 3.58 9.87
N SER A 27 5.25 4.40 8.88
CA SER A 27 6.22 5.09 8.00
C SER A 27 7.02 6.20 8.71
N GLY A 28 6.62 6.61 9.92
CA GLY A 28 7.30 7.66 10.69
C GLY A 28 7.00 9.10 10.23
N ILE A 29 6.17 9.26 9.20
CA ILE A 29 5.77 10.55 8.65
C ILE A 29 4.51 11.02 9.40
N LEU A 30 4.69 11.50 10.63
CA LEU A 30 3.61 11.98 11.47
C LEU A 30 3.33 13.46 11.25
N TRP A 31 2.06 13.81 11.01
CA TRP A 31 1.54 15.17 10.98
C TRP A 31 0.67 15.42 12.23
N LYS A 32 0.47 16.69 12.64
CA LYS A 32 -0.31 17.08 13.84
C LYS A 32 -1.77 16.58 13.88
N LYS A 33 -2.30 16.11 12.76
CA LYS A 33 -3.67 15.62 12.51
C LYS A 33 -3.67 14.14 12.08
N SER A 34 -2.52 13.47 12.13
CA SER A 34 -2.44 12.04 11.80
C SER A 34 -3.34 11.26 12.74
N ASP A 35 -4.20 10.45 12.14
CA ASP A 35 -4.87 9.33 12.76
C ASP A 35 -3.91 8.14 12.90
N ILE A 36 -4.39 7.11 13.58
CA ILE A 36 -3.70 5.83 13.69
C ILE A 36 -4.53 4.79 12.96
N ASP A 37 -3.95 4.16 11.96
CA ASP A 37 -4.62 3.11 11.21
C ASP A 37 -4.19 1.73 11.69
N LEU A 38 -5.19 0.89 11.97
CA LEU A 38 -5.02 -0.48 12.46
C LEU A 38 -5.76 -1.48 11.58
N ILE A 39 -5.20 -2.66 11.44
CA ILE A 39 -5.94 -3.88 11.11
C ILE A 39 -6.09 -4.66 12.40
N LEU A 40 -7.33 -4.97 12.76
CA LEU A 40 -7.70 -5.83 13.88
C LEU A 40 -8.17 -7.17 13.33
N VAL A 41 -7.55 -8.24 13.78
CA VAL A 41 -7.99 -9.60 13.48
C VAL A 41 -8.73 -10.12 14.71
N VAL A 42 -9.98 -10.50 14.54
CA VAL A 42 -10.81 -11.09 15.59
C VAL A 42 -11.04 -12.57 15.35
N ASN A 43 -11.46 -13.30 16.39
CA ASN A 43 -11.88 -14.69 16.27
C ASN A 43 -13.01 -14.83 15.23
N ASP A 44 -13.23 -16.07 14.78
CA ASP A 44 -14.17 -16.42 13.71
C ASP A 44 -15.64 -16.31 14.15
N GLU A 45 -16.07 -15.09 14.47
CA GLU A 45 -17.47 -14.70 14.64
C GLU A 45 -18.07 -14.23 13.30
N LYS A 46 -19.35 -13.86 13.28
CA LYS A 46 -20.13 -13.52 12.05
C LYS A 46 -19.63 -12.30 11.24
N ILE A 47 -18.50 -11.70 11.60
CA ILE A 47 -17.95 -10.52 10.92
C ILE A 47 -16.94 -10.97 9.86
N ALA A 48 -17.28 -10.83 8.59
CA ALA A 48 -16.34 -11.09 7.50
C ALA A 48 -15.33 -9.93 7.37
N PHE A 49 -15.85 -8.70 7.34
CA PHE A 49 -15.08 -7.47 7.27
C PHE A 49 -15.94 -6.34 7.83
N ASP A 50 -15.32 -5.41 8.57
CA ASP A 50 -15.97 -4.21 9.10
C ASP A 50 -14.95 -3.07 9.21
N PHE A 51 -15.44 -1.84 9.31
CA PHE A 51 -14.63 -0.65 9.55
C PHE A 51 -15.13 0.08 10.80
N ARG A 52 -14.23 0.36 11.73
CA ARG A 52 -14.54 1.02 13.01
C ARG A 52 -13.58 2.16 13.26
N SER A 53 -14.10 3.29 13.75
CA SER A 53 -13.28 4.40 14.24
C SER A 53 -13.47 4.59 15.73
N PHE A 54 -12.37 4.84 16.43
CA PHE A 54 -12.31 5.09 17.87
C PHE A 54 -11.64 6.43 18.14
N ILE A 55 -11.91 7.02 19.30
CA ILE A 55 -11.21 8.22 19.76
C ILE A 55 -10.54 7.88 21.08
N GLU A 56 -9.21 7.98 21.11
CA GLU A 56 -8.40 7.71 22.30
C GLU A 56 -7.51 8.92 22.57
N HIS A 57 -7.75 9.62 23.69
CA HIS A 57 -7.01 10.84 24.07
C HIS A 57 -6.99 11.93 22.97
N GLY A 58 -8.09 12.09 22.24
CA GLY A 58 -8.23 13.09 21.17
C GLY A 58 -7.57 12.69 19.84
N ILE A 59 -7.02 11.48 19.74
CA ILE A 59 -6.48 10.91 18.50
C ILE A 59 -7.51 9.92 17.93
N ILE A 60 -7.78 10.04 16.63
CA ILE A 60 -8.65 9.12 15.89
C ILE A 60 -7.86 7.84 15.60
N ILE A 61 -8.46 6.68 15.87
CA ILE A 61 -7.93 5.37 15.52
C ILE A 61 -8.92 4.71 14.56
N ASN A 62 -8.51 4.50 13.32
CA ASN A 62 -9.31 3.76 12.34
C ASN A 62 -8.89 2.29 12.32
N ALA A 63 -9.85 1.38 12.29
CA ALA A 63 -9.61 -0.04 12.34
C ALA A 63 -10.37 -0.76 11.22
N LEU A 64 -9.62 -1.43 10.34
CA LEU A 64 -10.17 -2.48 9.49
C LEU A 64 -10.27 -3.74 10.34
N VAL A 65 -11.47 -4.27 10.52
CA VAL A 65 -11.73 -5.45 11.36
C VAL A 65 -12.02 -6.64 10.46
N PHE A 66 -11.24 -7.70 10.60
CA PHE A 66 -11.43 -8.96 9.88
C PHE A 66 -11.63 -10.10 10.88
N SER A 67 -12.52 -11.04 10.57
CA SER A 67 -12.38 -12.37 11.18
C SER A 67 -11.08 -13.02 10.72
N ARG A 68 -10.52 -13.88 11.55
CA ARG A 68 -9.31 -14.65 11.24
C ARG A 68 -9.38 -15.35 9.88
N MET A 69 -10.48 -16.04 9.59
CA MET A 69 -10.70 -16.69 8.29
C MET A 69 -10.71 -15.70 7.13
N SER A 70 -11.39 -14.57 7.28
CA SER A 70 -11.51 -13.57 6.21
C SER A 70 -10.20 -12.84 5.97
N PHE A 71 -9.45 -12.57 7.04
CA PHE A 71 -8.08 -12.04 6.95
C PHE A 71 -7.19 -13.02 6.19
N LYS A 72 -7.14 -14.28 6.62
CA LYS A 72 -6.34 -15.32 5.95
C LYS A 72 -6.72 -15.48 4.47
N LYS A 73 -8.02 -15.48 4.16
CA LYS A 73 -8.49 -15.54 2.77
C LYS A 73 -8.05 -14.31 1.99
N LYS A 74 -8.17 -13.11 2.55
CA LYS A 74 -7.73 -11.86 1.91
C LYS A 74 -6.23 -11.92 1.62
N LEU A 75 -5.43 -12.39 2.57
CA LEU A 75 -3.99 -12.58 2.45
C LEU A 75 -3.60 -13.60 1.37
N GLN A 76 -4.33 -14.72 1.27
CA GLN A 76 -4.11 -15.74 0.24
C GLN A 76 -4.56 -15.31 -1.16
N SER A 77 -5.51 -14.36 -1.24
CA SER A 77 -5.99 -13.82 -2.51
C SER A 77 -5.21 -12.58 -2.96
N LEU A 78 -4.16 -12.16 -2.24
CA LEU A 78 -3.42 -10.97 -2.62
C LEU A 78 -2.65 -11.23 -3.90
N VAL A 79 -2.91 -10.39 -4.89
CA VAL A 79 -2.01 -10.21 -6.01
C VAL A 79 -0.96 -9.21 -5.59
N GLN A 80 0.30 -9.55 -5.83
CA GLN A 80 1.44 -8.71 -5.49
C GLN A 80 1.37 -7.40 -6.31
N GLY A 81 1.34 -6.26 -5.61
CA GLY A 81 1.09 -4.93 -6.20
C GLY A 81 -0.32 -4.37 -5.96
N ASP A 82 -1.27 -5.19 -5.47
CA ASP A 82 -2.57 -4.68 -5.00
C ASP A 82 -2.39 -3.76 -3.78
N ASP A 83 -3.27 -2.78 -3.62
CA ASP A 83 -3.25 -1.82 -2.50
C ASP A 83 -3.11 -2.50 -1.14
N PHE A 84 -3.82 -3.63 -0.93
CA PHE A 84 -3.77 -4.36 0.33
C PHE A 84 -2.45 -5.13 0.52
N HIS A 85 -1.83 -5.62 -0.56
CA HIS A 85 -0.50 -6.22 -0.50
C HIS A 85 0.55 -5.19 -0.08
N SER A 86 0.57 -4.04 -0.76
CA SER A 86 1.47 -2.93 -0.44
C SER A 86 1.25 -2.40 0.98
N LEU A 87 -0.01 -2.35 1.42
CA LEU A 87 -0.38 -1.99 2.80
C LEU A 87 0.20 -2.97 3.81
N ILE A 88 0.00 -4.28 3.63
CA ILE A 88 0.51 -5.30 4.56
C ILE A 88 2.04 -5.31 4.59
N HIS A 89 2.71 -5.17 3.43
CA HIS A 89 4.17 -5.07 3.36
C HIS A 89 4.72 -3.87 4.16
N GLN A 90 4.00 -2.74 4.16
CA GLN A 90 4.34 -1.53 4.93
C GLN A 90 3.82 -1.54 6.37
N SER A 91 3.10 -2.58 6.76
CA SER A 91 2.49 -2.66 8.07
C SER A 91 3.45 -3.22 9.10
N ARG A 92 3.14 -2.97 10.38
CA ARG A 92 3.90 -3.49 11.51
C ARG A 92 2.97 -4.28 12.41
N LEU A 93 3.27 -5.57 12.59
CA LEU A 93 2.60 -6.39 13.59
C LEU A 93 2.90 -5.85 14.99
N LEU A 94 1.87 -5.41 15.72
CA LEU A 94 1.99 -4.87 17.07
C LEU A 94 1.86 -5.96 18.13
N TYR A 95 0.95 -6.90 17.91
CA TYR A 95 0.86 -8.15 18.66
C TYR A 95 -0.01 -9.17 17.90
N THR A 96 0.19 -10.46 18.22
CA THR A 96 -0.76 -11.51 17.91
C THR A 96 -0.74 -12.61 18.96
N THR A 97 -1.82 -13.38 19.03
CA THR A 97 -1.92 -14.64 19.77
C THR A 97 -2.03 -15.86 18.82
N ASP A 98 -1.97 -15.65 17.50
CA ASP A 98 -2.03 -16.69 16.48
C ASP A 98 -0.69 -16.78 15.74
N PRO A 99 0.10 -17.84 15.99
CA PRO A 99 1.40 -18.04 15.34
C PRO A 99 1.34 -18.05 13.81
N SER A 100 0.21 -18.44 13.20
CA SER A 100 0.09 -18.47 11.75
C SER A 100 0.12 -17.09 11.09
N ILE A 101 -0.24 -16.03 11.84
CA ILE A 101 -0.13 -14.64 11.38
C ILE A 101 1.34 -14.20 11.39
N GLU A 102 2.13 -14.62 12.38
CA GLU A 102 3.57 -14.31 12.43
C GLU A 102 4.31 -14.93 11.24
N THR A 103 4.04 -16.20 10.93
CA THR A 103 4.63 -16.89 9.77
C THR A 103 4.31 -16.15 8.47
N TYR A 104 3.05 -15.78 8.26
CA TYR A 104 2.67 -15.04 7.05
C TYR A 104 3.39 -13.69 6.91
N PHE A 105 3.56 -12.97 8.02
CA PHE A 105 4.27 -11.69 8.03
C PHE A 105 5.76 -11.85 7.68
N ALA A 106 6.36 -12.99 8.00
CA ALA A 106 7.71 -13.31 7.54
C ALA A 106 7.72 -13.58 6.03
N ASP A 107 6.76 -14.38 5.54
CA ASP A 107 6.70 -14.80 4.13
C ASP A 107 6.43 -13.62 3.17
N ILE A 108 5.53 -12.69 3.52
CA ILE A 108 5.19 -11.54 2.65
C ILE A 108 6.32 -10.52 2.48
N GLN A 109 7.37 -10.59 3.30
CA GLN A 109 8.55 -9.72 3.12
C GLN A 109 9.52 -10.26 2.06
N GLU A 110 9.32 -11.48 1.55
CA GLU A 110 10.13 -12.07 0.50
C GLU A 110 9.45 -11.89 -0.88
N LEU A 111 10.11 -11.18 -1.80
CA LEU A 111 9.70 -11.09 -3.20
C LEU A 111 10.11 -12.36 -3.95
N GLY A 112 9.15 -13.07 -4.54
CA GLY A 112 9.42 -14.22 -5.40
C GLY A 112 9.78 -13.82 -6.85
N ASP A 113 10.78 -14.48 -7.45
CA ASP A 113 11.30 -14.16 -8.80
C ASP A 113 10.22 -14.20 -9.90
N ASN A 114 9.27 -15.15 -9.83
CA ASN A 114 8.18 -15.27 -10.80
C ASN A 114 7.20 -14.08 -10.72
N ASP A 115 7.03 -13.50 -9.53
CA ASP A 115 6.10 -12.40 -9.30
C ASP A 115 6.68 -11.08 -9.82
N ILE A 116 8.00 -10.89 -9.69
CA ILE A 116 8.72 -9.76 -10.29
C ILE A 116 8.51 -9.73 -11.80
N ALA A 117 8.67 -10.89 -12.48
CA ALA A 117 8.48 -10.99 -13.92
C ALA A 117 7.05 -10.63 -14.35
N LEU A 118 6.04 -11.09 -13.61
CA LEU A 118 4.65 -10.78 -13.88
C LEU A 118 4.34 -9.29 -13.68
N GLN A 119 4.80 -8.68 -12.59
CA GLN A 119 4.59 -7.25 -12.35
C GLN A 119 5.27 -6.38 -13.39
N LEU A 120 6.52 -6.70 -13.77
CA LEU A 120 7.22 -6.00 -14.86
C LEU A 120 6.44 -6.09 -16.18
N ALA A 121 5.84 -7.25 -16.49
CA ALA A 121 5.01 -7.39 -17.68
C ALA A 121 3.74 -6.53 -17.63
N ILE A 122 3.04 -6.51 -16.49
CA ILE A 122 1.81 -5.72 -16.29
C ILE A 122 2.09 -4.23 -16.39
N TYR A 123 3.01 -3.71 -15.56
CA TYR A 123 3.35 -2.29 -15.56
C TYR A 123 4.04 -1.87 -16.86
N GLY A 124 4.79 -2.76 -17.51
CA GLY A 124 5.39 -2.53 -18.81
C GLY A 124 4.34 -2.35 -19.91
N MET A 125 3.36 -3.26 -19.99
CA MET A 125 2.23 -3.11 -20.93
C MET A 125 1.44 -1.84 -20.67
N ASN A 126 1.12 -1.54 -19.41
CA ASN A 126 0.38 -0.34 -19.03
C ASN A 126 1.13 0.94 -19.40
N THR A 127 2.45 0.96 -19.20
CA THR A 127 3.32 2.08 -19.57
C THR A 127 3.32 2.31 -21.07
N ILE A 128 3.55 1.27 -21.88
CA ILE A 128 3.57 1.37 -23.34
C ILE A 128 2.20 1.83 -23.87
N ALA A 129 1.12 1.19 -23.42
CA ALA A 129 -0.23 1.54 -23.84
C ALA A 129 -0.64 2.95 -23.38
N GLY A 130 -0.27 3.31 -22.15
CA GLY A 130 -0.50 4.64 -21.57
C GLY A 130 0.23 5.74 -22.32
N TYR A 131 1.47 5.51 -22.72
CA TYR A 131 2.26 6.43 -23.53
C TYR A 131 1.58 6.76 -24.85
N TYR A 132 1.22 5.75 -25.66
CA TYR A 132 0.55 5.98 -26.95
C TYR A 132 -0.81 6.66 -26.79
N LYS A 133 -1.59 6.30 -25.76
CA LYS A 133 -2.87 6.96 -25.46
C LYS A 133 -2.67 8.43 -25.11
N THR A 134 -1.67 8.74 -24.29
CA THR A 134 -1.34 10.11 -23.88
C THR A 134 -0.91 10.95 -25.08
N LEU A 135 -0.01 10.42 -25.91
CA LEU A 135 0.42 11.07 -27.15
C LEU A 135 -0.76 11.35 -28.08
N LYS A 136 -1.65 10.38 -28.30
CA LYS A 136 -2.85 10.57 -29.12
C LYS A 136 -3.73 11.69 -28.57
N THR A 137 -3.97 11.70 -27.25
CA THR A 137 -4.79 12.73 -26.60
C THR A 137 -4.18 14.12 -26.75
N ILE A 138 -2.88 14.28 -26.52
CA ILE A 138 -2.20 15.58 -26.60
C ILE A 138 -1.99 16.03 -28.06
N MET A 139 -1.44 15.16 -28.90
CA MET A 139 -0.99 15.55 -30.24
C MET A 139 -2.10 15.55 -31.28
N VAL A 140 -3.06 14.62 -31.20
CA VAL A 140 -4.14 14.49 -32.18
C VAL A 140 -5.42 15.16 -31.70
N LEU A 141 -5.86 14.85 -30.47
CA LEU A 141 -7.12 15.40 -29.93
C LEU A 141 -6.96 16.82 -29.39
N LYS A 142 -5.71 17.28 -29.15
CA LYS A 142 -5.37 18.59 -28.57
C LYS A 142 -6.04 18.85 -27.22
N ASP A 143 -6.38 17.79 -26.50
CA ASP A 143 -6.95 17.86 -25.15
C ASP A 143 -5.81 17.79 -24.13
N PHE A 144 -5.22 18.95 -23.84
CA PHE A 144 -4.08 19.06 -22.94
C PHE A 144 -4.43 18.75 -21.49
N SER A 145 -5.63 19.12 -21.03
CA SER A 145 -6.08 18.88 -19.66
C SER A 145 -6.23 17.38 -19.40
N TYR A 146 -6.90 16.66 -20.29
CA TYR A 146 -7.04 15.22 -20.15
C TYR A 146 -5.72 14.48 -20.45
N GLY A 147 -4.90 15.03 -21.35
CA GLY A 147 -3.55 14.55 -21.60
C GLY A 147 -2.66 14.61 -20.36
N TYR A 148 -2.69 15.71 -19.60
CA TYR A 148 -1.95 15.87 -18.35
C TYR A 148 -2.38 14.85 -17.28
N TYR A 149 -3.69 14.63 -17.14
CA TYR A 149 -4.22 13.58 -16.26
C TYR A 149 -3.66 12.20 -16.63
N LYS A 150 -3.70 11.81 -17.92
CA LYS A 150 -3.12 10.53 -18.37
C LYS A 150 -1.62 10.44 -18.17
N MET A 151 -0.91 11.57 -18.28
CA MET A 151 0.52 11.61 -18.05
C MET A 151 0.86 11.36 -16.57
N SER A 152 0.00 11.78 -15.65
CA SER A 152 0.16 11.46 -14.22
C SER A 152 0.06 9.94 -13.98
N ASP A 153 -0.93 9.28 -14.60
CA ASP A 153 -1.04 7.80 -14.55
C ASP A 153 0.19 7.11 -15.16
N LEU A 154 0.76 7.68 -16.23
CA LEU A 154 1.97 7.15 -16.85
C LEU A 154 3.19 7.26 -15.94
N ILE A 155 3.37 8.40 -15.26
CA ILE A 155 4.45 8.62 -14.29
C ILE A 155 4.36 7.60 -13.15
N ASP A 156 3.15 7.32 -12.66
CA ASP A 156 2.93 6.32 -11.62
C ASP A 156 3.32 4.90 -12.06
N ASN A 157 2.95 4.50 -13.28
CA ASN A 157 3.37 3.20 -13.84
C ASN A 157 4.90 3.10 -14.04
N ILE A 158 5.55 4.17 -14.49
CA ILE A 158 7.02 4.22 -14.64
C ILE A 158 7.69 4.09 -13.27
N ALA A 159 7.16 4.77 -12.25
CA ALA A 159 7.68 4.66 -10.89
C ALA A 159 7.61 3.22 -10.36
N HIS A 160 6.51 2.51 -10.61
CA HIS A 160 6.41 1.08 -10.27
C HIS A 160 7.50 0.25 -10.96
N LEU A 161 7.72 0.44 -12.27
CA LEU A 161 8.77 -0.26 -13.01
C LEU A 161 10.16 0.00 -12.41
N VAL A 162 10.50 1.25 -12.14
CA VAL A 162 11.79 1.64 -11.53
C VAL A 162 12.02 0.91 -10.22
N VAL A 163 11.01 0.89 -9.35
CA VAL A 163 11.11 0.26 -8.03
C VAL A 163 11.27 -1.26 -8.16
N ILE A 164 10.47 -1.90 -9.01
CA ILE A 164 10.52 -3.36 -9.22
C ILE A 164 11.85 -3.78 -9.85
N MET A 165 12.34 -3.04 -10.85
CA MET A 165 13.63 -3.29 -11.50
C MET A 165 14.82 -3.19 -10.53
N ASN A 166 14.67 -2.41 -9.45
CA ASN A 166 15.64 -2.29 -8.37
C ASN A 166 15.47 -3.35 -7.26
N GLY A 167 14.63 -4.37 -7.47
CA GLY A 167 14.37 -5.44 -6.51
C GLY A 167 13.66 -4.97 -5.24
N LYS A 168 12.89 -3.88 -5.33
CA LYS A 168 12.13 -3.31 -4.21
C LYS A 168 10.63 -3.52 -4.43
N VAL A 169 9.88 -3.61 -3.33
CA VAL A 169 8.41 -3.64 -3.38
C VAL A 169 7.88 -2.20 -3.59
N PRO A 170 7.03 -1.96 -4.59
CA PRO A 170 6.32 -0.69 -4.74
C PRO A 170 5.47 -0.37 -3.52
N LEU A 171 5.67 0.83 -2.98
CA LEU A 171 4.89 1.33 -1.85
C LEU A 171 3.72 2.18 -2.36
N GLN A 172 2.79 2.51 -1.46
CA GLN A 172 1.62 3.34 -1.78
C GLN A 172 2.03 4.72 -2.34
N LYS A 173 3.19 5.23 -1.92
CA LYS A 173 3.83 6.42 -2.48
C LYS A 173 5.04 6.01 -3.32
N VAL A 174 4.77 5.41 -4.47
CA VAL A 174 5.79 4.84 -5.36
C VAL A 174 6.66 5.92 -6.04
N VAL A 175 6.11 7.10 -6.37
CA VAL A 175 6.86 8.14 -7.09
C VAL A 175 8.05 8.67 -6.29
N PRO A 176 7.91 9.08 -5.00
CA PRO A 176 9.06 9.44 -4.18
C PRO A 176 10.08 8.30 -4.00
N GLN A 177 9.61 7.05 -3.94
CA GLN A 177 10.48 5.88 -3.85
C GLN A 177 11.32 5.72 -5.12
N ALA A 178 10.70 5.85 -6.29
CA ALA A 178 11.37 5.81 -7.59
C ALA A 178 12.36 6.98 -7.76
N MET A 179 11.99 8.20 -7.33
CA MET A 179 12.90 9.36 -7.38
C MET A 179 14.16 9.17 -6.54
N ALA A 180 14.06 8.45 -5.40
CA ALA A 180 15.23 8.15 -4.57
C ALA A 180 16.16 7.09 -5.21
N LEU A 181 15.64 6.27 -6.13
CA LEU A 181 16.38 5.21 -6.81
C LEU A 181 16.97 5.71 -8.14
N GLU A 182 16.16 6.36 -8.97
CA GLU A 182 16.49 6.79 -10.34
C GLU A 182 15.97 8.22 -10.61
N PRO A 183 16.57 9.26 -10.00
CA PRO A 183 16.09 10.64 -10.11
C PRO A 183 16.09 11.18 -11.54
N GLU A 184 17.14 10.88 -12.32
CA GLU A 184 17.27 11.39 -13.70
C GLU A 184 16.13 10.93 -14.61
N LEU A 185 15.71 9.66 -14.47
CA LEU A 185 14.59 9.10 -15.22
C LEU A 185 13.25 9.70 -14.78
N MET A 186 13.08 9.92 -13.47
CA MET A 186 11.84 10.43 -12.90
C MET A 186 11.65 11.94 -13.11
N ASP A 187 12.72 12.70 -13.32
CA ASP A 187 12.68 14.15 -13.63
C ASP A 187 12.47 14.43 -15.13
N ALA A 188 12.72 13.45 -16.02
CA ALA A 188 12.56 13.60 -17.47
C ALA A 188 11.17 14.12 -17.91
N PRO A 189 10.03 13.68 -17.32
CA PRO A 189 8.71 14.21 -17.67
C PRO A 189 8.52 15.69 -17.32
N ALA A 190 9.17 16.19 -16.25
CA ALA A 190 9.12 17.60 -15.87
C ALA A 190 9.91 18.47 -16.85
N ASN A 191 11.03 17.96 -17.36
CA ASN A 191 11.87 18.66 -18.34
C ASN A 191 11.17 18.81 -19.70
N ILE A 192 10.39 17.81 -20.13
CA ILE A 192 9.62 17.84 -21.39
C ILE A 192 8.51 18.91 -21.37
N LEU A 193 7.97 19.26 -20.19
CA LEU A 193 6.93 20.29 -20.05
C LEU A 193 7.50 21.72 -19.97
N SER A 194 8.81 21.86 -19.76
CA SER A 194 9.52 23.15 -19.66
C SER A 194 10.22 23.60 -20.94
N SER A 195 10.20 22.78 -21.99
CA SER A 195 10.81 23.00 -23.31
C SER A 195 9.75 23.21 -24.39
#